data_AF-A0A833CAR5-F1
#
_entry.id   AF-A0A833CAR5-F1
#
_cell.length_a   1.000
_cell.length_b   1.000
_cell.length_c   1.000
_cell.angle_alpha   90.00
_cell.angle_beta   90.00
_cell.angle_gamma   90.00
#
_symmetry.space_group_name_H-M   'P 1'
#
loop_
_entity.id
_entity.type
_entity.pdbx_description
1 polymer ?
#
loop_
_entity_poly.entity_id
_entity_poly.type
_entity_poly.pdbx_seq_one_letter_code
_entity_poly.pdbx_strand_id
1 'polypeptide(L)'
;MKKYYIAYGSNMDEQQMAVRCRDAGLVGTGFIQGYELLFKGSLTGCYATIEPKEESTVPVTVWAISKADEKRLDRYEGFPTFYYKKDIEVQMKDGAITGLVYIMHEDRHCGMPFPWYYEQMERDYRKFGFDRVILKKALEASKAGMAGMRVKLIYMEDPQAPALGTEGTVQFIDDIGTIHVAWDTGCSLGLVPGVDEWKILN
;
A
#
# COMPACT_ATOMS: atom_id res chain seq x y z
N MET A 1 -12.36 -26.36 -10.63
CA MET A 1 -12.98 -25.21 -9.94
C MET A 1 -12.24 -23.96 -10.38
N LYS A 2 -12.95 -22.91 -10.84
CA LYS A 2 -12.31 -21.63 -11.17
C LYS A 2 -11.87 -20.96 -9.86
N LYS A 3 -10.63 -20.48 -9.81
CA LYS A 3 -10.12 -19.73 -8.65
C LYS A 3 -10.16 -18.24 -8.99
N TYR A 4 -10.69 -17.45 -8.07
CA TYR A 4 -10.72 -16.00 -8.22
C TYR A 4 -9.60 -15.37 -7.41
N TYR A 5 -8.97 -14.35 -8.00
CA TYR A 5 -8.01 -13.48 -7.34
C TYR A 5 -8.58 -12.06 -7.28
N ILE A 6 -8.50 -11.47 -6.09
CA ILE A 6 -9.04 -10.16 -5.76
C ILE A 6 -7.88 -9.17 -5.65
N ALA A 7 -7.84 -8.21 -6.56
CA ALA A 7 -6.79 -7.19 -6.61
C ALA A 7 -7.35 -5.80 -6.24
N TYR A 8 -6.73 -5.18 -5.23
CA TYR A 8 -7.00 -3.82 -4.76
C TYR A 8 -5.82 -2.85 -4.98
N GLY A 9 -4.67 -3.37 -5.43
CA GLY A 9 -3.42 -2.63 -5.65
C GLY A 9 -2.99 -2.63 -7.11
N SER A 10 -1.68 -2.63 -7.38
CA SER A 10 -1.14 -2.58 -8.75
C SER A 10 -1.59 -3.70 -9.70
N ASN A 11 -2.05 -4.84 -9.17
CA ASN A 11 -2.65 -5.91 -9.96
C ASN A 11 -4.07 -5.59 -10.48
N MET A 12 -4.61 -4.40 -10.22
CA MET A 12 -5.82 -3.93 -10.94
C MET A 12 -5.54 -3.64 -12.40
N ASP A 13 -4.29 -3.29 -12.74
CA ASP A 13 -3.89 -3.02 -14.12
C ASP A 13 -3.78 -4.30 -14.96
N GLU A 14 -4.41 -4.27 -16.14
CA GLU A 14 -4.45 -5.40 -17.08
C GLU A 14 -3.08 -5.71 -17.67
N GLN A 15 -2.23 -4.71 -17.91
CA GLN A 15 -0.92 -4.93 -18.51
C GLN A 15 0.01 -5.62 -17.52
N GLN A 16 0.02 -5.15 -16.26
CA GLN A 16 0.72 -5.80 -15.17
C GLN A 16 0.21 -7.21 -14.92
N MET A 17 -1.10 -7.43 -14.93
CA MET A 17 -1.68 -8.76 -14.79
C MET A 17 -1.30 -9.69 -15.94
N ALA A 18 -1.29 -9.23 -17.19
CA ALA A 18 -0.87 -10.05 -18.32
C ALA A 18 0.61 -10.49 -18.23
N VAL A 19 1.47 -9.64 -17.65
CA VAL A 19 2.89 -9.96 -17.40
C VAL A 19 3.03 -10.99 -16.27
N ARG A 20 2.30 -10.80 -15.17
CA ARG A 20 2.40 -11.63 -13.95
C ARG A 20 1.66 -12.96 -14.08
N CYS A 21 0.52 -12.97 -14.77
CA CYS A 21 -0.44 -14.05 -14.84
C CYS A 21 -0.98 -14.19 -16.27
N ARG A 22 -0.41 -15.12 -17.04
CA ARG A 22 -0.70 -15.24 -18.47
C ARG A 22 -2.09 -15.81 -18.78
N ASP A 23 -2.63 -16.61 -17.85
CA ASP A 23 -3.93 -17.25 -18.04
C ASP A 23 -5.04 -16.44 -17.35
N ALA A 24 -4.73 -15.28 -16.78
CA ALA A 24 -5.68 -14.47 -16.04
C ALA A 24 -6.70 -13.80 -16.98
N GLY A 25 -7.96 -13.88 -16.60
CA GLY A 25 -9.05 -13.17 -17.27
C GLY A 25 -9.78 -12.25 -16.30
N LEU A 26 -9.95 -10.98 -16.68
CA LEU A 26 -10.75 -10.03 -15.91
C LEU A 26 -12.21 -10.49 -15.89
N VAL A 27 -12.74 -10.73 -14.70
CA VAL A 27 -14.15 -11.15 -14.48
C VAL A 27 -15.04 -9.92 -14.31
N GLY A 28 -14.53 -8.90 -13.61
CA GLY A 28 -15.25 -7.66 -13.37
C GLY A 28 -14.71 -6.92 -12.16
N THR A 29 -15.55 -6.06 -11.58
CA THR A 29 -15.22 -5.25 -10.40
C THR A 29 -16.20 -5.52 -9.27
N GLY A 30 -15.79 -5.21 -8.05
CA GLY A 30 -16.63 -5.31 -6.86
C GLY A 30 -16.06 -4.54 -5.69
N PHE A 31 -16.57 -4.83 -4.50
CA PHE A 31 -16.12 -4.20 -3.26
C PHE A 31 -15.96 -5.24 -2.14
N ILE A 32 -14.91 -5.08 -1.35
CA ILE A 32 -14.75 -5.76 -0.06
C ILE A 32 -15.39 -4.85 1.00
N GLN A 33 -16.31 -5.38 1.80
CA GLN A 33 -16.92 -4.67 2.93
C GLN A 33 -16.16 -4.90 4.23
N GLY A 34 -16.11 -3.88 5.10
CA GLY A 34 -15.48 -3.97 6.41
C GLY A 34 -13.95 -3.89 6.38
N TYR A 35 -13.39 -3.33 5.30
CA TYR A 35 -11.95 -3.12 5.14
C TYR A 35 -11.66 -1.70 4.68
N GLU A 36 -10.48 -1.21 5.02
CA GLU A 36 -9.88 -0.03 4.42
C GLU A 36 -8.60 -0.39 3.67
N LEU A 37 -8.24 0.49 2.72
CA LEU A 37 -6.97 0.43 2.01
C LEU A 37 -5.92 1.23 2.81
N LEU A 38 -4.71 0.70 2.93
CA LEU A 38 -3.55 1.34 3.54
C LEU A 38 -2.31 1.13 2.67
N PHE A 39 -1.24 1.88 2.95
CA PHE A 39 0.09 1.70 2.39
C PHE A 39 1.07 1.40 3.51
N LYS A 40 1.79 0.28 3.37
CA LYS A 40 2.71 -0.23 4.39
C LYS A 40 4.07 -0.61 3.81
N GLY A 41 5.09 -0.57 4.67
CA GLY A 41 6.49 -0.76 4.32
C GLY A 41 6.85 -2.19 3.90
N SER A 42 7.56 -2.30 2.78
CA SER A 42 8.24 -3.48 2.27
C SER A 42 9.74 -3.21 2.09
N LEU A 43 10.51 -4.18 1.59
CA LEU A 43 11.95 -4.03 1.33
C LEU A 43 12.28 -2.89 0.36
N THR A 44 11.39 -2.61 -0.59
CA THR A 44 11.67 -1.74 -1.73
C THR A 44 10.83 -0.47 -1.74
N GLY A 45 10.02 -0.22 -0.72
CA GLY A 45 9.10 0.92 -0.66
C GLY A 45 7.80 0.54 0.04
N CYS A 46 6.79 1.41 -0.05
CA CYS A 46 5.49 1.16 0.55
C CYS A 46 4.45 0.78 -0.50
N TYR A 47 3.68 -0.28 -0.23
CA TYR A 47 2.70 -0.84 -1.16
C TYR A 47 1.35 -0.99 -0.49
N ALA A 48 0.32 -1.15 -1.33
CA ALA A 48 -1.05 -1.25 -0.87
C ALA A 48 -1.28 -2.52 -0.03
N THR A 49 -2.09 -2.40 1.01
CA THR A 49 -2.67 -3.50 1.78
C THR A 49 -4.11 -3.16 2.18
N ILE A 50 -4.85 -4.13 2.70
CA ILE A 50 -6.17 -3.90 3.29
C ILE A 50 -6.21 -4.39 4.73
N GLU A 51 -6.88 -3.66 5.60
CA GLU A 51 -7.04 -4.03 7.01
C GLU A 51 -8.50 -3.85 7.46
N PRO A 52 -8.96 -4.61 8.47
CA PRO A 52 -10.33 -4.50 8.95
C PRO A 52 -10.66 -3.08 9.42
N LYS A 53 -11.75 -2.53 8.89
CA LYS A 53 -12.35 -1.28 9.35
C LYS A 53 -13.84 -1.30 9.07
N GLU A 54 -14.62 -1.27 10.15
CA GLU A 54 -16.07 -1.26 10.07
C GLU A 54 -16.56 -0.07 9.22
N GLU A 55 -17.69 -0.29 8.53
CA GLU A 55 -18.34 0.70 7.65
C GLU A 55 -17.47 1.22 6.48
N SER A 56 -16.29 0.64 6.26
CA SER A 56 -15.42 0.97 5.13
C SER A 56 -15.55 -0.06 4.01
N THR A 57 -15.20 0.38 2.79
CA THR A 57 -15.17 -0.50 1.62
C THR A 57 -13.91 -0.26 0.79
N VAL A 58 -13.42 -1.34 0.16
CA VAL A 58 -12.29 -1.29 -0.77
C VAL A 58 -12.78 -1.75 -2.15
N PRO A 59 -12.69 -0.91 -3.19
CA PRO A 59 -12.99 -1.32 -4.55
C PRO A 59 -11.90 -2.27 -5.06
N VAL A 60 -12.31 -3.27 -5.82
CA VAL A 60 -11.41 -4.32 -6.31
C VAL A 60 -11.72 -4.71 -7.74
N THR A 61 -10.70 -5.21 -8.42
CA THR A 61 -10.85 -6.00 -9.65
C THR A 61 -10.82 -7.49 -9.29
N VAL A 62 -11.60 -8.27 -10.03
CA VAL A 62 -11.74 -9.72 -9.86
C VAL A 62 -11.18 -10.42 -11.08
N TRP A 63 -10.27 -11.35 -10.86
CA TRP A 63 -9.59 -12.11 -11.90
C TRP A 63 -9.86 -13.60 -11.76
N ALA A 64 -10.20 -14.28 -12.85
CA ALA A 64 -10.15 -15.72 -12.90
C ALA A 64 -8.69 -16.12 -13.19
N ILE A 65 -8.09 -16.94 -12.32
CA ILE A 65 -6.67 -17.33 -12.42
C ILE A 65 -6.50 -18.85 -12.48
N SER A 66 -5.42 -19.28 -13.13
CA SER A 66 -4.99 -20.69 -13.13
C SER A 66 -4.17 -21.02 -11.87
N LYS A 67 -3.95 -22.32 -11.62
CA LYS A 67 -3.00 -22.75 -10.56
C LYS A 67 -1.57 -22.29 -10.85
N ALA A 68 -1.20 -22.13 -12.11
CA ALA A 68 0.13 -21.66 -12.48
C ALA A 68 0.28 -20.16 -12.18
N ASP A 69 -0.78 -19.38 -12.40
CA ASP A 69 -0.83 -17.96 -12.07
C ASP A 69 -0.80 -17.72 -10.56
N GLU A 70 -1.53 -18.51 -9.76
CA GLU A 70 -1.41 -18.42 -8.30
C GLU A 70 0.04 -18.62 -7.84
N LYS A 71 0.77 -19.61 -8.40
CA LYS A 71 2.18 -19.82 -8.06
C LYS A 71 3.08 -18.65 -8.48
N ARG A 72 2.71 -17.90 -9.52
CA ARG A 72 3.44 -16.69 -9.94
C ARG A 72 3.15 -15.54 -8.98
N LEU A 73 1.88 -15.36 -8.61
CA LEU A 73 1.46 -14.39 -7.60
C LEU A 73 2.12 -14.67 -6.26
N ASP A 74 2.16 -15.92 -5.78
CA ASP A 74 2.84 -16.28 -4.53
C ASP A 74 4.29 -15.79 -4.49
N ARG A 75 5.02 -15.94 -5.60
CA ARG A 75 6.39 -15.43 -5.72
C ARG A 75 6.44 -13.91 -5.79
N TYR A 76 5.54 -13.31 -6.56
CA TYR A 76 5.50 -11.87 -6.79
C TYR A 76 5.16 -11.09 -5.51
N GLU A 77 4.16 -11.57 -4.76
CA GLU A 77 3.69 -10.99 -3.50
C GLU A 77 4.61 -11.36 -2.31
N GLY A 78 5.67 -12.15 -2.55
CA GLY A 78 6.59 -12.59 -1.52
C GLY A 78 5.92 -13.41 -0.41
N PHE A 79 4.92 -14.21 -0.77
CA PHE A 79 4.20 -15.08 0.15
C PHE A 79 5.13 -16.17 0.73
N PRO A 80 5.05 -16.47 2.04
CA PRO A 80 4.19 -15.87 3.06
C PRO A 80 4.84 -14.72 3.85
N THR A 81 6.02 -14.23 3.45
CA THR A 81 6.84 -13.30 4.25
C THR A 81 6.36 -11.85 4.19
N PHE A 82 5.92 -11.37 3.03
CA PHE A 82 5.43 -9.99 2.87
C PHE A 82 3.92 -9.92 2.98
N TYR A 83 3.26 -10.77 2.20
CA TYR A 83 1.81 -10.92 2.21
C TYR A 83 1.42 -12.35 2.60
N TYR A 84 0.35 -12.48 3.37
CA TYR A 84 -0.35 -13.74 3.59
C TYR A 84 -1.56 -13.85 2.65
N LYS A 85 -2.09 -15.07 2.50
CA LYS A 85 -3.25 -15.37 1.68
C LYS A 85 -4.50 -15.52 2.52
N LYS A 86 -5.61 -14.95 2.06
CA LYS A 86 -6.93 -15.10 2.67
C LYS A 86 -7.98 -15.24 1.58
N ASP A 87 -8.99 -16.06 1.81
CA ASP A 87 -10.19 -16.03 0.97
C ASP A 87 -11.16 -15.00 1.55
N ILE A 88 -11.65 -14.09 0.72
CA ILE A 88 -12.53 -13.01 1.11
C ILE A 88 -13.74 -12.92 0.19
N GLU A 89 -14.88 -12.53 0.75
CA GLU A 89 -16.08 -12.27 -0.02
C GLU A 89 -16.01 -10.87 -0.67
N VAL A 90 -16.39 -10.80 -1.94
CA VAL A 90 -16.48 -9.58 -2.73
C VAL A 90 -17.89 -9.43 -3.25
N GLN A 91 -18.49 -8.27 -2.99
CA GLN A 91 -19.79 -7.90 -3.50
C GLN A 91 -19.63 -7.35 -4.92
N MET A 92 -20.16 -8.07 -5.91
CA MET A 92 -20.20 -7.66 -7.32
C MET A 92 -21.63 -7.25 -7.69
N LYS A 93 -21.80 -6.69 -8.90
CA LYS A 93 -23.11 -6.28 -9.42
C LYS A 93 -24.12 -7.46 -9.49
N ASP A 94 -23.63 -8.65 -9.85
CA ASP A 94 -24.47 -9.83 -10.10
C ASP A 94 -24.45 -10.84 -8.93
N GLY A 95 -24.01 -10.41 -7.74
CA GLY A 95 -23.97 -11.22 -6.53
C GLY A 95 -22.61 -11.21 -5.83
N ALA A 96 -22.49 -12.04 -4.80
CA ALA A 96 -21.26 -12.20 -4.04
C ALA A 96 -20.40 -13.35 -4.60
N ILE A 97 -19.08 -13.17 -4.57
CA ILE A 97 -18.12 -14.25 -4.85
C ILE A 97 -17.08 -14.31 -3.75
N THR A 98 -16.48 -15.48 -3.54
CA THR A 98 -15.31 -15.64 -2.69
C THR A 98 -14.06 -15.79 -3.55
N GLY A 99 -13.00 -15.04 -3.24
CA GLY A 99 -11.74 -15.11 -3.95
C GLY A 99 -10.54 -14.93 -3.05
N LEU A 100 -9.39 -15.38 -3.55
CA LEU A 100 -8.10 -15.22 -2.92
C LEU A 100 -7.68 -13.75 -2.94
N VAL A 101 -7.23 -13.24 -1.80
CA VAL A 101 -6.60 -11.93 -1.65
C VAL A 101 -5.25 -12.10 -0.94
N TYR A 102 -4.28 -11.26 -1.30
CA TYR A 102 -3.02 -11.13 -0.57
C TYR A 102 -3.15 -9.95 0.39
N ILE A 103 -2.81 -10.10 1.66
CA ILE A 103 -2.85 -9.02 2.67
C ILE A 103 -1.47 -8.91 3.31
N MET A 104 -0.93 -7.69 3.37
CA MET A 104 0.37 -7.44 3.97
C MET A 104 0.26 -7.65 5.49
N HIS A 105 1.27 -8.26 6.12
CA HIS A 105 1.27 -8.44 7.59
C HIS A 105 1.08 -7.10 8.31
N GLU A 106 0.16 -7.11 9.28
CA GLU A 106 -0.36 -5.92 9.94
C GLU A 106 0.69 -5.25 10.86
N ASP A 107 1.72 -6.00 11.29
CA ASP A 107 2.84 -5.50 12.09
C ASP A 107 3.81 -4.60 11.29
N ARG A 108 3.69 -4.57 9.96
CA ARG A 108 4.46 -3.65 9.13
C ARG A 108 4.01 -2.22 9.34
N HIS A 109 4.98 -1.33 9.33
CA HIS A 109 4.71 0.08 9.54
C HIS A 109 3.94 0.70 8.37
N CYS A 110 3.11 1.70 8.67
CA CYS A 110 2.56 2.57 7.65
C CYS A 110 3.66 3.35 6.93
N GLY A 111 3.39 3.75 5.69
CA GLY A 111 4.38 4.42 4.87
C GLY A 111 3.79 5.07 3.63
N MET A 112 4.50 6.06 3.10
CA MET A 112 4.12 6.69 1.83
C MET A 112 4.56 5.82 0.66
N PRO A 113 3.66 5.49 -0.29
CA PRO A 113 4.07 4.87 -1.54
C PRO A 113 4.88 5.86 -2.38
N PHE A 114 5.68 5.34 -3.31
CA PHE A 114 6.29 6.21 -4.31
C PHE A 114 5.23 6.90 -5.19
N PRO A 115 5.48 8.15 -5.66
CA PRO A 115 4.53 8.87 -6.49
C PRO A 115 4.07 8.09 -7.71
N TRP A 116 4.98 7.45 -8.43
CA TRP A 116 4.66 6.66 -9.62
C TRP A 116 3.73 5.47 -9.32
N TYR A 117 3.84 4.86 -8.14
CA TYR A 117 2.98 3.74 -7.73
C TYR A 117 1.57 4.24 -7.42
N TYR A 118 1.48 5.35 -6.67
CA TYR A 118 0.20 5.97 -6.35
C TYR A 118 -0.52 6.48 -7.61
N GLU A 119 0.20 7.12 -8.53
CA GLU A 119 -0.34 7.58 -9.82
C GLU A 119 -0.87 6.44 -10.67
N GLN A 120 -0.18 5.29 -10.69
CA GLN A 120 -0.67 4.10 -11.38
C GLN A 120 -2.00 3.63 -10.77
N MET A 121 -2.10 3.52 -9.44
CA MET A 121 -3.36 3.17 -8.79
C MET A 121 -4.46 4.20 -9.08
N GLU A 122 -4.14 5.50 -9.12
CA GLU A 122 -5.13 6.52 -9.46
C GLU A 122 -5.64 6.36 -10.91
N ARG A 123 -4.78 5.97 -11.85
CA ARG A 123 -5.18 5.66 -13.23
C ARG A 123 -6.13 4.46 -13.27
N ASP A 124 -5.85 3.41 -12.51
CA ASP A 124 -6.72 2.23 -12.42
C ASP A 124 -8.09 2.59 -11.79
N TYR A 125 -8.09 3.40 -10.72
CA TYR A 125 -9.33 3.91 -10.14
C TYR A 125 -10.16 4.70 -11.17
N ARG A 126 -9.53 5.57 -11.97
CA ARG A 126 -10.23 6.30 -13.04
C ARG A 126 -10.77 5.36 -14.12
N LYS A 127 -9.98 4.38 -14.53
CA LYS A 127 -10.34 3.38 -15.56
C LYS A 127 -11.57 2.57 -15.17
N PHE A 128 -11.63 2.11 -13.93
CA PHE A 128 -12.74 1.28 -13.42
C PHE A 128 -13.88 2.09 -12.80
N GLY A 129 -13.79 3.42 -12.78
CA GLY A 129 -14.83 4.29 -12.21
C GLY A 129 -14.95 4.20 -10.68
N PHE A 130 -13.87 3.84 -10.00
CA PHE A 130 -13.83 3.77 -8.54
C PHE A 130 -13.74 5.16 -7.91
N ASP A 131 -14.33 5.32 -6.72
CA ASP A 131 -14.23 6.56 -5.96
C ASP A 131 -12.80 6.80 -5.47
N ARG A 132 -12.13 7.78 -6.06
CA ARG A 132 -10.77 8.19 -5.72
C ARG A 132 -10.65 8.76 -4.30
N VAL A 133 -11.75 9.16 -3.66
CA VAL A 133 -11.74 9.55 -2.25
C VAL A 133 -11.26 8.39 -1.37
N ILE A 134 -11.54 7.13 -1.73
CA ILE A 134 -11.05 5.96 -1.00
C ILE A 134 -9.53 5.89 -1.07
N LEU A 135 -8.95 6.07 -2.27
CA LEU A 135 -7.49 6.05 -2.46
C LEU A 135 -6.80 7.21 -1.72
N LYS A 136 -7.41 8.40 -1.72
CA LYS A 136 -6.91 9.56 -0.95
C LYS A 136 -6.97 9.30 0.56
N LYS A 137 -8.10 8.79 1.05
CA LYS A 137 -8.25 8.42 2.47
C LYS A 137 -7.24 7.37 2.90
N ALA A 138 -6.92 6.41 2.04
CA ALA A 138 -5.87 5.42 2.29
C ALA A 138 -4.50 6.06 2.47
N LEU A 139 -4.14 7.01 1.61
CA LEU A 139 -2.88 7.75 1.72
C LEU A 139 -2.82 8.55 3.02
N GLU A 140 -3.87 9.30 3.34
CA GLU A 140 -3.94 10.10 4.57
C GLU A 140 -3.92 9.25 5.84
N ALA A 141 -4.63 8.13 5.86
CA ALA A 141 -4.58 7.17 6.97
C ALA A 141 -3.17 6.57 7.13
N SER A 142 -2.50 6.28 6.02
CA SER A 142 -1.12 5.75 6.04
C SER A 142 -0.12 6.79 6.54
N LYS A 143 -0.25 8.05 6.13
CA LYS A 143 0.55 9.17 6.65
C LYS A 143 0.32 9.35 8.16
N ALA A 144 -0.95 9.35 8.59
CA ALA A 144 -1.30 9.47 10.00
C ALA A 144 -0.74 8.31 10.83
N GLY A 145 -0.75 7.09 10.30
CA GLY A 145 -0.16 5.91 10.93
C GLY A 145 1.36 5.95 11.08
N MET A 146 2.03 6.93 10.46
CA MET A 146 3.48 7.15 10.68
C MET A 146 3.77 8.04 11.89
N ALA A 147 2.77 8.72 12.46
CA ALA A 147 2.99 9.53 13.67
C ALA A 147 3.44 8.65 14.85
N GLY A 148 4.42 9.14 15.61
CA GLY A 148 5.04 8.42 16.72
C GLY A 148 6.15 7.45 16.32
N MET A 149 6.34 7.18 15.03
CA MET A 149 7.43 6.33 14.56
C MET A 149 8.79 6.96 14.84
N ARG A 150 9.77 6.11 15.17
CA ARG A 150 11.16 6.53 15.36
C ARG A 150 11.91 6.47 14.06
N VAL A 151 12.71 7.50 13.80
CA VAL A 151 13.57 7.60 12.62
C VAL A 151 14.99 7.95 13.03
N LYS A 152 15.95 7.54 12.21
CA LYS A 152 17.37 7.88 12.33
C LYS A 152 17.83 8.55 11.05
N LEU A 153 18.42 9.74 11.17
CA LEU A 153 18.96 10.48 10.04
C LEU A 153 20.17 9.73 9.46
N ILE A 154 20.19 9.53 8.15
CA ILE A 154 21.33 8.98 7.41
C ILE A 154 22.02 10.08 6.60
N TYR A 155 21.24 10.96 5.97
CA TYR A 155 21.75 12.06 5.15
C TYR A 155 20.72 13.19 5.02
N MET A 156 21.21 14.44 5.05
CA MET A 156 20.45 15.67 4.75
C MET A 156 21.46 16.74 4.33
N GLU A 157 21.29 17.32 3.14
CA GLU A 157 22.17 18.37 2.61
C GLU A 157 21.69 19.77 3.05
N ASP A 158 21.64 20.00 4.36
CA ASP A 158 21.26 21.30 4.94
C ASP A 158 22.29 21.74 6.00
N PRO A 159 22.80 22.99 5.97
CA PRO A 159 23.72 23.50 6.99
C PRO A 159 23.19 23.46 8.44
N GLN A 160 21.87 23.41 8.62
CA GLN A 160 21.18 23.33 9.91
C GLN A 160 20.75 21.89 10.25
N ALA A 161 21.10 20.90 9.43
CA ALA A 161 20.78 19.50 9.67
C ALA A 161 21.32 19.03 11.04
N PRO A 162 20.56 18.18 11.77
CA PRO A 162 21.11 17.50 12.93
C PRO A 162 22.25 16.56 12.51
N ALA A 163 23.07 16.15 13.47
CA ALA A 163 24.18 15.23 13.18
C ALA A 163 23.67 13.92 12.56
N LEU A 164 24.44 13.35 11.63
CA LEU A 164 24.11 12.05 11.06
C LEU A 164 24.01 11.00 12.18
N GLY A 165 22.99 10.16 12.09
CA GLY A 165 22.66 9.19 13.12
C GLY A 165 21.84 9.73 14.30
N THR A 166 21.54 11.03 14.34
CA THR A 166 20.54 11.57 15.27
C THR A 166 19.21 10.90 15.02
N GLU A 167 18.52 10.58 16.11
CA GLU A 167 17.19 9.98 16.07
C GLU A 167 16.12 11.02 16.39
N GLY A 168 14.90 10.74 15.95
CA GLY A 168 13.76 11.61 16.16
C GLY A 168 12.44 10.85 16.04
N THR A 169 11.37 11.53 16.41
CA THR A 169 10.01 10.99 16.36
C THR A 169 9.20 11.72 15.30
N VAL A 170 8.60 10.97 14.37
CA VAL A 170 7.69 11.52 13.36
C VAL A 170 6.49 12.13 14.07
N GLN A 171 6.20 13.40 13.80
CA GLN A 171 5.03 14.10 14.34
C GLN A 171 3.83 13.99 13.40
N PHE A 172 4.04 14.37 12.14
CA PHE A 172 3.04 14.29 11.08
C PHE A 172 3.72 14.39 9.71
N ILE A 173 2.94 14.18 8.65
CA ILE A 173 3.36 14.37 7.26
C ILE A 173 2.40 15.37 6.64
N ASP A 174 2.93 16.38 5.97
CA ASP A 174 2.12 17.41 5.33
C ASP A 174 1.59 17.00 3.94
N ASP A 175 0.83 17.90 3.32
CA ASP A 175 0.19 17.64 2.02
C ASP A 175 1.19 17.44 0.88
N ILE A 176 2.40 18.01 0.99
CA ILE A 176 3.47 17.88 -0.02
C ILE A 176 4.36 16.66 0.24
N GLY A 177 4.22 16.00 1.38
CA GLY A 177 4.95 14.78 1.74
C GLY A 177 6.18 15.00 2.61
N THR A 178 6.40 16.20 3.16
CA THR A 178 7.48 16.43 4.13
C THR A 178 7.13 15.73 5.43
N ILE A 179 8.09 14.98 5.97
CA ILE A 179 7.95 14.28 7.24
C ILE A 179 8.47 15.21 8.34
N HIS A 180 7.57 15.73 9.17
CA HIS A 180 7.93 16.60 10.29
C HIS A 180 8.39 15.75 11.45
N VAL A 181 9.62 15.97 11.91
CA VAL A 181 10.28 15.16 12.93
C VAL A 181 10.64 16.02 14.14
N ALA A 182 10.25 15.56 15.33
CA ALA A 182 10.80 16.04 16.58
C ALA A 182 12.12 15.30 16.84
N TRP A 183 13.24 15.91 16.44
CA TRP A 183 14.56 15.33 16.67
C TRP A 183 14.93 15.39 18.15
N ASP A 184 15.64 14.37 18.66
CA ASP A 184 16.03 14.31 20.08
C ASP A 184 16.98 15.44 20.49
N THR A 185 17.61 16.09 19.52
CA THR A 185 18.44 17.28 19.70
C THR A 185 17.64 18.57 19.86
N GLY A 186 16.31 18.53 19.68
CA GLY A 186 15.43 19.70 19.65
C GLY A 186 15.35 20.39 18.27
N CYS A 187 16.05 19.87 17.25
CA CYS A 187 15.87 20.31 15.87
C CYS A 187 14.46 19.96 15.37
N SER A 188 13.94 20.76 14.42
CA SER A 188 12.60 20.57 13.83
C SER A 188 12.62 20.56 12.29
N LEU A 189 13.79 20.34 11.66
CA LEU A 189 13.85 20.21 10.20
C LEU A 189 13.10 18.95 9.76
N GLY A 190 12.26 19.11 8.74
CA GLY A 190 11.53 18.00 8.13
C GLY A 190 12.42 17.18 7.21
N LEU A 191 12.10 15.90 7.05
CA LEU A 191 12.71 15.04 6.05
C LEU A 191 11.90 15.12 4.74
N VAL A 192 12.60 15.30 3.63
CA VAL A 192 12.03 15.36 2.29
C VAL A 192 12.31 14.04 1.55
N PRO A 193 11.28 13.23 1.25
CA PRO A 193 11.47 11.98 0.52
C PRO A 193 12.16 12.16 -0.83
N GLY A 194 13.20 11.36 -1.07
CA GLY A 194 14.00 11.38 -2.30
C GLY A 194 15.07 12.47 -2.34
N VAL A 195 15.14 13.32 -1.32
CA VAL A 195 16.22 14.31 -1.11
C VAL A 195 17.06 13.91 0.10
N ASP A 196 16.39 13.62 1.22
CA ASP A 196 17.03 13.15 2.44
C ASP A 196 17.02 11.61 2.53
N GLU A 197 17.94 11.06 3.33
CA GLU A 197 17.96 9.64 3.64
C GLU A 197 17.77 9.43 5.15
N TRP A 198 16.93 8.47 5.51
CA TRP A 198 16.69 8.09 6.89
C TRP A 198 16.32 6.62 6.98
N LYS A 199 16.35 6.09 8.20
CA LYS A 199 15.87 4.75 8.52
C LYS A 199 14.76 4.82 9.56
N ILE A 200 13.69 4.07 9.33
CA ILE A 200 12.69 3.79 10.36
C ILE A 200 13.26 2.79 11.37
N LEU A 201 13.12 3.10 12.65
CA LEU A 201 13.51 2.24 13.75
C LEU A 201 12.28 1.44 14.19
N ASN A 202 12.38 0.11 14.13
CA ASN A 202 11.38 -0.81 14.65
C ASN A 202 11.46 -0.90 16.17
#